data_AF-A0AAX0B8Y6-F1
#
_entry.id   AF-A0AAX0B8Y6-F1
#
_cell.length_a   1.000
_cell.length_b   1.000
_cell.length_c   1.000
_cell.angle_alpha   90.00
_cell.angle_beta   90.00
_cell.angle_gamma   90.00
#
_symmetry.space_group_name_H-M   'P 1'
#
loop_
_entity.id
_entity.type
_entity.pdbx_description
1 polymer ?
#
loop_
_entity_poly.entity_id
_entity_poly.type
_entity_poly.pdbx_seq_one_letter_code
_entity_poly.pdbx_strand_id
1 'polypeptide(L)'
;MSEQFEFNCNGHNSIYTKDYLENNYNERNFKVYFSTPDNGVNCETGLLLLIAGFDANSQSNIYKKMRQNFSDLYNLVTIQCDYFGSEFMQNNLPLNLSKDSINILNNFDLFMNDNIINFDKLKNIREQKWLRHALS
;
A
#
# COMPACT_ATOMS: atom_id res chain seq x y z
N MET A 1 1.95 2.49 33.47
CA MET A 1 2.01 3.20 32.18
C MET A 1 1.16 2.39 31.23
N SER A 2 0.21 3.01 30.52
CA SER A 2 -0.81 2.27 29.72
C SER A 2 -0.26 1.07 28.95
N GLU A 3 -0.94 -0.05 29.12
CA GLU A 3 -0.59 -1.32 28.49
C GLU A 3 -0.91 -1.28 26.99
N GLN A 4 -0.11 -2.00 26.20
CA GLN A 4 -0.36 -2.18 24.76
C GLN A 4 -0.70 -3.64 24.50
N PHE A 5 -1.71 -3.83 23.67
CA PHE A 5 -2.21 -5.13 23.28
C PHE A 5 -2.27 -5.23 21.78
N GLU A 6 -2.16 -6.46 21.28
CA GLU A 6 -2.37 -6.78 19.89
C GLU A 6 -3.14 -8.08 19.74
N PHE A 7 -4.00 -8.14 18.72
CA PHE A 7 -4.66 -9.37 18.32
C PHE A 7 -4.92 -9.37 16.82
N ASN A 8 -5.08 -10.57 16.26
CA ASN A 8 -5.51 -10.76 14.90
C ASN A 8 -7.00 -11.12 14.90
N CYS A 9 -7.77 -10.55 13.98
CA CYS A 9 -9.16 -10.94 13.77
C CYS A 9 -9.49 -11.08 12.29
N ASN A 10 -10.47 -11.94 12.00
CA ASN A 10 -11.00 -12.09 10.66
C ASN A 10 -11.94 -10.92 10.37
N GLY A 11 -11.71 -10.28 9.24
CA GLY A 11 -12.53 -9.24 8.66
C GLY A 11 -13.70 -9.78 7.87
N HIS A 12 -14.68 -8.91 7.68
CA HIS A 12 -15.77 -9.18 6.75
C HIS A 12 -15.22 -9.34 5.32
N ASN A 13 -15.81 -10.27 4.57
CA ASN A 13 -15.47 -10.48 3.16
C ASN A 13 -15.59 -9.19 2.36
N SER A 14 -14.81 -9.11 1.28
CA SER A 14 -14.91 -8.02 0.32
C SER A 14 -16.35 -7.86 -0.18
N ILE A 15 -16.83 -6.63 -0.30
CA ILE A 15 -18.07 -6.34 -1.03
C ILE A 15 -17.85 -6.38 -2.56
N TYR A 16 -16.59 -6.38 -3.01
CA TYR A 16 -16.18 -6.52 -4.42
C TYR A 16 -16.00 -7.99 -4.81
N THR A 17 -16.98 -8.84 -4.48
CA THR A 17 -16.94 -10.29 -4.77
C THR A 17 -17.13 -10.64 -6.24
N LYS A 18 -17.54 -9.66 -7.07
CA LYS A 18 -17.93 -9.86 -8.47
C LYS A 18 -16.86 -9.41 -9.49
N ASP A 19 -15.72 -8.90 -9.05
CA ASP A 19 -14.63 -8.55 -9.97
C ASP A 19 -13.90 -9.81 -10.46
N TYR A 20 -13.71 -9.87 -11.78
CA TYR A 20 -13.49 -11.05 -12.63
C TYR A 20 -12.16 -11.82 -12.46
N LEU A 21 -11.49 -11.73 -11.31
CA LEU A 21 -10.30 -12.53 -11.01
C LEU A 21 -10.63 -13.54 -9.92
N GLU A 22 -10.66 -14.83 -10.30
CA GLU A 22 -10.88 -15.95 -9.38
C GLU A 22 -10.01 -15.82 -8.12
N ASN A 23 -10.65 -16.01 -6.95
CA ASN A 23 -10.03 -16.07 -5.62
C ASN A 23 -9.60 -14.75 -4.95
N ASN A 24 -10.12 -13.61 -5.40
CA ASN A 24 -9.85 -12.36 -4.68
C ASN A 24 -10.76 -12.19 -3.44
N TYR A 25 -10.14 -12.30 -2.26
CA TYR A 25 -10.61 -11.79 -0.95
C TYR A 25 -11.57 -12.66 -0.10
N ASN A 26 -11.38 -13.97 -0.08
CA ASN A 26 -12.24 -14.86 0.73
C ASN A 26 -11.97 -14.83 2.23
N GLU A 27 -10.79 -14.37 2.67
CA GLU A 27 -10.47 -14.25 4.09
C GLU A 27 -9.59 -13.00 4.28
N ARG A 28 -10.16 -11.97 4.94
CA ARG A 28 -9.41 -10.78 5.31
C ARG A 28 -8.96 -10.93 6.75
N ASN A 29 -7.70 -10.69 7.05
CA ASN A 29 -7.20 -10.67 8.41
C ASN A 29 -6.76 -9.25 8.75
N PHE A 30 -7.14 -8.79 9.95
CA PHE A 30 -6.72 -7.51 10.48
C PHE A 30 -5.86 -7.74 11.71
N LYS A 31 -4.69 -7.11 11.74
CA LYS A 31 -3.96 -6.93 12.98
C LYS A 31 -4.42 -5.64 13.64
N VAL A 32 -4.94 -5.77 14.86
CA VAL A 32 -5.45 -4.66 15.66
C VAL A 32 -4.51 -4.44 16.83
N TYR A 33 -4.20 -3.18 17.09
CA TYR A 33 -3.41 -2.71 18.21
C TYR A 33 -4.27 -1.79 19.06
N PHE A 34 -4.23 -1.96 20.37
CA PHE A 34 -4.97 -1.07 21.25
C PHE A 34 -4.23 -0.82 22.57
N SER A 35 -4.60 0.26 23.25
CA SER A 35 -4.15 0.59 24.59
C SER A 35 -5.33 0.95 25.47
N THR A 36 -5.28 0.52 26.72
CA THR A 36 -6.25 0.88 27.76
C THR A 36 -5.62 1.87 28.74
N PRO A 37 -6.41 2.72 29.41
CA PRO A 37 -5.89 3.61 30.44
C PRO A 37 -5.27 2.82 31.60
N ASP A 38 -4.20 3.34 32.20
CA ASP A 38 -3.49 2.72 33.32
C ASP A 38 -4.37 2.55 34.58
N ASN A 39 -5.33 3.47 34.76
CA ASN A 39 -6.31 3.43 35.84
C ASN A 39 -7.48 2.46 35.56
N GLY A 40 -7.40 1.69 34.48
CA GLY A 40 -8.45 0.76 34.05
C GLY A 40 -9.56 1.41 33.22
N VAL A 41 -10.43 0.56 32.69
CA VAL A 41 -11.61 0.95 31.90
C VAL A 41 -12.83 1.05 32.82
N ASN A 42 -13.58 2.15 32.73
CA ASN A 42 -14.78 2.42 33.53
C ASN A 42 -15.94 2.93 32.64
N CYS A 43 -17.05 3.34 33.26
CA CYS A 43 -18.25 3.79 32.54
C CYS A 43 -18.10 5.11 31.77
N GLU A 44 -17.03 5.86 32.02
CA GLU A 44 -16.71 7.12 31.34
C GLU A 44 -15.61 6.95 30.28
N THR A 45 -15.02 5.75 30.17
CA THR A 45 -13.93 5.50 29.22
C THR A 45 -14.45 5.54 27.78
N GLY A 46 -13.91 6.45 26.97
CA GLY A 46 -14.25 6.59 25.56
C GLY A 46 -13.44 5.67 24.64
N LEU A 47 -13.78 5.67 23.34
CA LEU A 47 -13.01 4.97 22.30
C LEU A 47 -12.39 5.99 21.33
N LEU A 48 -11.16 5.74 20.90
CA LEU A 48 -10.50 6.55 19.87
C LEU A 48 -9.87 5.66 18.81
N LEU A 49 -10.32 5.78 17.56
CA LEU A 49 -9.72 5.13 16.41
C LEU A 49 -8.63 6.01 15.79
N LEU A 50 -7.40 5.52 15.76
CA LEU A 50 -6.27 6.14 15.07
C LEU A 50 -6.10 5.49 13.70
N ILE A 51 -6.30 6.28 12.65
CA ILE A 51 -6.10 5.85 11.26
C ILE A 51 -4.73 6.35 10.81
N ALA A 52 -3.87 5.42 10.40
CA ALA A 52 -2.56 5.76 9.86
C ALA A 52 -2.71 6.41 8.47
N GLY A 53 -1.87 7.41 8.18
CA GLY A 53 -1.83 8.04 6.86
C GLY A 53 -1.26 7.12 5.78
N PHE A 54 -1.27 7.57 4.53
CA PHE A 54 -0.61 6.87 3.42
C PHE A 54 0.85 6.55 3.75
N ASP A 55 1.29 5.33 3.45
CA ASP A 55 2.64 4.78 3.72
C ASP A 55 3.06 4.76 5.21
N ALA A 56 2.17 5.12 6.13
CA ALA A 56 2.50 5.18 7.55
C ALA A 56 2.39 3.79 8.19
N ASN A 57 3.43 3.40 8.93
CA ASN A 57 3.47 2.14 9.66
C ASN A 57 2.78 2.28 11.02
N SER A 58 1.72 1.51 11.28
CA SER A 58 0.95 1.52 12.54
C SER A 58 1.78 1.14 13.79
N GLN A 59 2.92 0.48 13.57
CA GLN A 59 3.90 0.09 14.58
C GLN A 59 5.02 1.12 14.77
N SER A 60 4.98 2.27 14.10
CA SER A 60 5.94 3.34 14.35
C SER A 60 5.92 3.77 15.82
N ASN A 61 7.07 4.21 16.33
CA ASN A 61 7.20 4.69 17.71
C ASN A 61 6.25 5.86 18.00
N ILE A 62 5.92 6.66 16.99
CA ILE A 62 4.98 7.79 17.11
C ILE A 62 3.58 7.26 17.42
N TYR A 63 3.08 6.30 16.64
CA TYR A 63 1.74 5.73 16.88
C TYR A 63 1.64 4.98 18.19
N LYS A 64 2.67 4.21 18.56
CA LYS A 64 2.75 3.54 19.88
C LYS A 64 2.63 4.55 21.02
N LYS A 65 3.40 5.65 20.94
CA LYS A 65 3.38 6.72 21.94
C LYS A 65 2.04 7.45 21.97
N MET A 66 1.43 7.71 20.81
CA MET A 66 0.12 8.34 20.72
C MET A 66 -0.96 7.48 21.37
N ARG A 67 -0.99 6.17 21.09
CA ARG A 67 -1.96 5.24 21.69
C ARG A 67 -1.91 5.27 23.22
N GLN A 68 -0.70 5.17 23.79
CA GLN A 68 -0.50 5.19 25.23
C GLN A 68 -0.84 6.55 25.86
N ASN A 69 -0.30 7.63 25.30
CA ASN A 69 -0.51 8.95 25.86
C ASN A 69 -1.98 9.34 25.83
N PHE A 70 -2.69 9.06 24.74
CA PHE A 70 -4.10 9.42 24.62
C PHE A 70 -5.00 8.52 25.47
N SER A 71 -4.66 7.25 25.67
CA SER A 71 -5.44 6.41 26.59
C SER A 71 -5.39 6.94 28.02
N ASP A 72 -4.19 7.34 28.48
CA ASP A 72 -4.01 7.82 29.85
C ASP A 72 -4.52 9.26 30.05
N LEU A 73 -4.23 10.17 29.12
CA LEU A 73 -4.56 11.59 29.29
C LEU A 73 -6.06 11.87 29.22
N TYR A 74 -6.81 11.07 28.47
CA TYR A 74 -8.20 11.35 28.13
C TYR A 74 -9.18 10.24 28.56
N ASN A 75 -8.72 9.25 29.34
CA ASN A 75 -9.52 8.08 29.71
C ASN A 75 -10.14 7.40 28.47
N LEU A 76 -9.29 6.94 27.55
CA LEU A 76 -9.71 6.34 26.28
C LEU A 76 -9.14 4.93 26.11
N VAL A 77 -9.90 4.05 25.47
CA VAL A 77 -9.30 2.91 24.76
C VAL A 77 -8.93 3.38 23.37
N THR A 78 -7.63 3.43 23.08
CA THR A 78 -7.14 3.80 21.76
C THR A 78 -7.00 2.56 20.90
N ILE A 79 -7.50 2.60 19.68
CA ILE A 79 -7.57 1.47 18.75
C ILE A 79 -6.89 1.89 17.45
N GLN A 80 -6.12 0.99 16.86
CA GLN A 80 -5.48 1.17 15.58
C GLN A 80 -5.43 -0.16 14.83
N CYS A 81 -5.66 -0.14 13.52
CA CYS A 81 -5.52 -1.32 12.68
C CYS A 81 -4.66 -0.99 11.46
N ASP A 82 -4.02 -2.01 10.90
CA ASP A 82 -3.40 -1.88 9.59
C ASP A 82 -4.49 -1.71 8.52
N TYR A 83 -4.31 -0.73 7.63
CA TYR A 83 -5.25 -0.47 6.55
C TYR A 83 -5.25 -1.60 5.53
N PHE A 84 -6.44 -1.96 5.03
CA PHE A 84 -6.56 -2.98 3.99
C PHE A 84 -5.87 -2.52 2.70
N GLY A 85 -4.78 -3.17 2.33
CA GLY A 85 -3.98 -2.77 1.17
C GLY A 85 -2.63 -2.15 1.51
N SER A 86 -2.32 -1.88 2.78
CA SER A 86 -1.04 -1.29 3.20
C SER A 86 0.16 -2.11 2.71
N GLU A 87 0.06 -3.44 2.75
CA GLU A 87 1.07 -4.38 2.23
C GLU A 87 1.31 -4.22 0.71
N PHE A 88 0.26 -3.87 -0.04
CA PHE A 88 0.34 -3.66 -1.49
C PHE A 88 0.77 -2.24 -1.85
N MET A 89 0.50 -1.27 -0.97
CA MET A 89 0.89 0.14 -1.15
C MET A 89 2.38 0.38 -0.85
N GLN A 90 2.98 -0.42 0.04
CA GLN A 90 4.41 -0.33 0.39
C GLN A 90 5.32 -1.01 -0.63
N ASN A 91 4.76 -1.71 -1.61
CA ASN A 91 5.54 -2.32 -2.69
C ASN A 91 6.03 -1.24 -3.66
N ASN A 92 7.20 -0.68 -3.36
CA ASN A 92 8.08 -0.12 -4.36
C ASN A 92 8.47 -1.25 -5.33
N LEU A 93 7.62 -1.52 -6.34
CA LEU A 93 7.99 -2.42 -7.43
C LEU A 93 9.33 -1.95 -7.96
N PRO A 94 10.41 -2.76 -7.88
CA PRO A 94 11.68 -2.38 -8.45
C PRO A 94 11.44 -2.16 -9.95
N LEU A 95 11.68 -0.94 -10.39
CA LEU A 95 11.50 -0.54 -11.79
C LEU A 95 12.64 -1.19 -12.58
N ASN A 96 12.45 -2.45 -12.96
CA ASN A 96 13.41 -3.24 -13.73
C ASN A 96 13.34 -2.82 -15.19
N LEU A 97 13.98 -1.69 -15.53
CA LEU A 97 14.13 -1.25 -16.90
C LEU A 97 15.22 -2.06 -17.60
N SER A 98 14.87 -2.70 -18.71
CA SER A 98 15.87 -3.26 -19.61
C SER A 98 16.71 -2.12 -20.24
N LYS A 99 17.96 -2.40 -20.63
CA LYS A 99 18.78 -1.44 -21.38
C LYS A 99 18.08 -0.94 -22.66
N ASP A 100 17.28 -1.80 -23.28
CA ASP A 100 16.46 -1.43 -24.45
C ASP A 100 15.37 -0.41 -24.07
N SER A 101 14.72 -0.58 -22.91
CA SER A 101 13.72 0.37 -22.39
C SER A 101 14.34 1.75 -22.11
N ILE A 102 15.55 1.77 -21.56
CA ILE A 102 16.29 3.02 -21.27
C ILE A 102 16.65 3.75 -22.57
N ASN A 103 17.07 3.02 -23.61
CA ASN A 103 17.38 3.62 -24.91
C ASN A 103 16.15 4.22 -25.59
N ILE A 104 14.95 3.65 -25.39
CA ILE A 104 13.70 4.21 -25.92
C ILE A 104 13.34 5.50 -25.18
N LEU A 105 13.51 5.54 -23.84
CA LEU A 105 13.32 6.74 -23.02
C LEU A 105 14.30 7.86 -23.37
N ASN A 106 15.56 7.55 -23.66
CA ASN A 106 16.56 8.55 -24.04
C ASN A 106 16.33 9.13 -25.45
N ASN A 107 15.62 8.39 -26.30
CA ASN A 107 15.28 8.81 -27.67
C ASN A 107 13.81 9.26 -27.78
N PHE A 108 13.14 9.50 -26.65
CA PHE A 108 11.69 9.77 -26.60
C PHE A 108 11.30 10.99 -27.45
N ASP A 109 12.16 12.01 -27.51
CA ASP A 109 11.99 13.19 -28.34
C ASP A 109 11.94 12.88 -29.84
N LEU A 110 12.59 11.80 -30.30
CA LEU A 110 12.56 11.37 -31.72
C LEU A 110 11.24 10.71 -32.13
N PHE A 111 10.49 10.22 -31.13
CA PHE A 111 9.21 9.53 -31.31
C PHE A 111 7.99 10.42 -31.03
N MET A 112 8.22 11.64 -30.55
CA MET A 112 7.17 12.64 -30.33
C MET A 112 7.01 13.54 -31.55
N ASN A 113 5.76 13.79 -31.96
CA ASN A 113 5.38 14.91 -32.81
C ASN A 113 4.22 15.62 -32.11
N ASP A 114 4.35 16.91 -31.82
CA ASP A 114 3.32 17.74 -31.16
C ASP A 114 2.71 17.08 -29.90
N ASN A 115 3.57 16.52 -29.03
CA ASN A 115 3.20 15.80 -27.80
C ASN A 115 2.37 14.51 -28.01
N ILE A 116 2.28 14.01 -29.24
CA ILE A 116 1.64 12.74 -29.58
C ILE A 116 2.72 11.71 -29.93
N ILE A 117 2.64 10.53 -29.32
CA ILE A 117 3.55 9.42 -29.60
C ILE A 117 3.24 8.86 -30.99
N ASN A 118 4.22 8.89 -31.90
CA ASN A 118 4.10 8.30 -33.23
C ASN A 118 4.44 6.80 -33.19
N PHE A 119 3.41 5.96 -33.07
CA PHE A 119 3.55 4.49 -32.99
C PHE A 119 4.08 3.83 -34.28
N ASP A 120 3.98 4.48 -35.44
CA ASP A 120 4.49 3.92 -36.71
C ASP A 120 6.02 3.97 -36.78
N LYS A 121 6.65 5.00 -36.18
CA LYS A 121 8.11 5.05 -36.02
C LYS A 121 8.64 3.97 -35.08
N LEU A 122 7.87 3.63 -34.03
CA LEU A 122 8.24 2.58 -33.06
C LEU A 122 8.17 1.16 -33.67
N LYS A 123 7.22 0.90 -34.56
CA LYS A 123 7.10 -0.40 -35.26
C LYS A 123 8.30 -0.70 -36.17
N ASN A 124 8.79 0.31 -36.90
CA ASN A 124 9.93 0.16 -37.83
C ASN A 124 11.22 -0.33 -37.14
N ILE A 125 11.46 0.06 -35.88
CA ILE A 125 12.65 -0.38 -35.12
C ILE A 125 12.55 -1.85 -34.73
N ARG A 126 11.34 -2.34 -34.42
CA ARG A 126 11.11 -3.75 -34.07
C ARG A 126 11.33 -4.67 -35.26
N GLU A 127 10.89 -4.26 -36.45
CA GLU A 127 11.07 -5.02 -37.69
C GLU A 127 12.52 -5.03 -38.16
N GLN A 128 13.25 -3.91 -38.06
CA GLN A 128 14.67 -3.85 -38.40
C GLN A 128 15.55 -4.70 -37.47
N LYS A 129 15.23 -4.79 -36.17
CA LYS A 129 15.92 -5.71 -35.24
C LYS A 129 15.66 -7.18 -35.59
N TRP A 130 14.43 -7.52 -35.99
CA TRP A 130 14.07 -8.88 -36.43
C TRP A 130 14.82 -9.30 -37.70
N LEU A 131 14.89 -8.43 -38.71
CA LEU A 131 15.61 -8.70 -39.96
C LEU A 131 17.12 -8.88 -39.75
N ARG A 132 17.73 -8.15 -38.81
CA ARG A 132 19.15 -8.31 -38.46
C ARG A 132 19.47 -9.63 -37.76
N HIS A 133 18.52 -10.20 -37.01
CA HIS A 133 18.66 -11.52 -36.39
C HIS A 133 18.36 -12.67 -37.35
N ALA A 134 17.50 -12.45 -38.36
CA ALA A 134 17.17 -13.47 -39.36
C ALA A 134 18.23 -13.62 -40.46
N LEU A 135 19.15 -12.66 -40.58
CA LEU A 135 20.20 -12.62 -41.61
C LEU A 135 21.63 -12.80 -41.03
N SER A 136 21.75 -13.16 -39.75
CA SER A 136 23.00 -13.52 -39.05
C SER A 136 22.98 -14.99 -38.67
#